data_AF-A0A7S0F8T0-F1
#
_entry.id   AF-A0A7S0F8T0-F1
#
_cell.length_a   1.000
_cell.length_b   1.000
_cell.length_c   1.000
_cell.angle_alpha   90.00
_cell.angle_beta   90.00
_cell.angle_gamma   90.00
#
_symmetry.space_group_name_H-M   'P 1'
#
loop_
_entity.id
_entity.type
_entity.pdbx_description
1 polymer ?
#
loop_
_entity_poly.entity_id
_entity_poly.type
_entity_poly.pdbx_seq_one_letter_code
_entity_poly.pdbx_strand_id
1 'polypeptide(L)'
;GEALQEGALPVVKGWLLQGSCPGIQTAGMEDQPQTAASLQLSLTDPTNASGSAHEKWVREQLECALCLGLLFEPSTVPCGHTLCRPCLARSLDHAFDTAPTCPMCRKDL
;
A
#
# COMPACT_ATOMS: atom_id res chain seq x y z
N GLY A 1 2.09 -43.33 34.39
CA GLY A 1 1.85 -41.91 34.65
C GLY A 1 0.94 -41.41 33.56
N GLU A 2 -0.35 -41.63 33.75
CA GLU A 2 -1.42 -41.19 32.86
C GLU A 2 -1.89 -39.81 33.34
N ALA A 3 -1.99 -38.84 32.44
CA ALA A 3 -2.73 -37.61 32.61
C ALA A 3 -3.03 -37.02 31.23
N LEU A 4 -4.06 -37.58 30.58
CA LEU A 4 -4.83 -36.90 29.55
C LEU A 4 -5.81 -35.97 30.27
N GLN A 5 -5.76 -34.67 29.99
CA GLN A 5 -6.76 -33.72 30.48
C GLN A 5 -7.23 -32.83 29.32
N GLU A 6 -8.14 -33.40 28.54
CA GLU A 6 -9.43 -32.83 28.11
C GLU A 6 -9.64 -31.33 28.46
N GLY A 7 -9.45 -30.46 27.47
CA GLY A 7 -9.80 -29.04 27.52
C GLY A 7 -11.01 -28.76 26.63
N ALA A 8 -12.10 -28.33 27.25
CA ALA A 8 -13.45 -28.20 26.71
C ALA A 8 -13.60 -27.31 25.45
N LEU A 9 -14.46 -27.78 24.55
CA LEU A 9 -15.14 -27.01 23.50
C LEU A 9 -16.03 -25.91 24.12
N PRO A 10 -16.04 -24.69 23.58
CA PRO A 10 -17.23 -23.86 23.56
C PRO A 10 -17.91 -23.97 22.20
N VAL A 11 -19.13 -24.47 22.29
CA VAL A 11 -20.14 -24.57 21.26
C VAL A 11 -20.37 -23.20 20.61
N VAL A 12 -19.99 -23.03 19.34
CA VAL A 12 -20.57 -21.96 18.51
C VAL A 12 -21.89 -22.49 17.97
N LYS A 13 -22.86 -22.57 18.89
CA LYS A 13 -24.28 -22.76 18.61
C LYS A 13 -24.71 -21.69 17.62
N GLY A 14 -25.50 -22.13 16.65
CA GLY A 14 -25.98 -21.33 15.54
C GLY A 14 -26.69 -20.04 15.93
N TRP A 15 -26.41 -19.03 15.13
CA TRP A 15 -27.22 -17.85 14.91
C TRP A 15 -27.26 -17.70 13.38
N LEU A 16 -28.32 -18.22 12.74
CA LEU A 16 -29.25 -17.40 11.95
C LEU A 16 -28.49 -16.46 11.00
N LEU A 17 -28.33 -16.71 9.69
CA LEU A 17 -29.36 -17.11 8.72
C LEU A 17 -30.73 -16.51 9.08
N GLN A 18 -30.81 -15.17 9.05
CA GLN A 18 -31.98 -14.29 8.90
C GLN A 18 -31.50 -12.91 9.41
N GLY A 19 -31.08 -11.97 8.56
CA GLY A 19 -31.97 -11.33 7.61
C GLY A 19 -32.88 -10.35 8.38
N SER A 20 -32.45 -9.09 8.47
CA SER A 20 -33.18 -7.92 8.98
C SER A 20 -32.89 -7.48 10.42
N CYS A 21 -32.21 -6.34 10.55
CA CYS A 21 -32.12 -5.57 11.79
C CYS A 21 -33.45 -4.81 11.98
N PRO A 22 -34.16 -4.95 13.11
CA PRO A 22 -35.35 -4.15 13.38
C PRO A 22 -34.92 -2.72 13.69
N GLY A 23 -35.08 -1.80 12.73
CA GLY A 23 -34.85 -0.38 12.97
C GLY A 23 -34.56 0.50 11.74
N ILE A 24 -34.34 -0.07 10.56
CA ILE A 24 -34.03 0.74 9.37
C ILE A 24 -35.25 0.76 8.46
N GLN A 25 -35.98 1.87 8.53
CA GLN A 25 -36.98 2.24 7.53
C GLN A 25 -36.22 2.55 6.23
N THR A 26 -36.41 1.74 5.19
CA THR A 26 -35.89 2.02 3.86
C THR A 26 -36.75 3.12 3.25
N ALA A 27 -36.34 4.38 3.43
CA ALA A 27 -36.74 5.45 2.52
C ALA A 27 -36.07 5.17 1.17
N GLY A 28 -36.85 5.11 0.10
CA GLY A 28 -36.38 4.78 -1.23
C GLY A 28 -35.23 5.68 -1.64
N MET A 29 -34.10 5.07 -1.99
CA MET A 29 -33.12 5.71 -2.85
C MET A 29 -33.36 5.21 -4.27
N GLU A 30 -33.86 6.14 -5.08
CA GLU A 30 -33.84 6.09 -6.53
C GLU A 30 -32.49 5.58 -7.09
N ASP A 31 -32.61 4.67 -8.04
CA ASP A 31 -31.53 4.10 -8.83
C ASP A 31 -30.82 5.21 -9.62
N GLN A 32 -29.65 5.65 -9.15
CA GLN A 32 -28.77 6.49 -9.93
C GLN A 32 -27.55 5.67 -10.34
N PRO A 33 -27.44 5.26 -11.61
CA PRO A 33 -26.30 4.50 -12.09
C PRO A 33 -25.07 5.39 -11.93
N GLN A 34 -24.12 4.92 -11.12
CA GLN A 34 -22.81 5.54 -10.98
C GLN A 34 -22.04 5.29 -12.28
N THR A 35 -22.34 6.10 -13.29
CA THR A 35 -21.52 6.24 -14.49
C THR A 35 -20.09 6.52 -14.01
N ALA A 36 -19.17 5.67 -14.45
CA ALA A 36 -17.74 5.69 -14.17
C ALA A 36 -17.26 7.05 -13.67
N ALA A 37 -16.86 7.09 -12.40
CA ALA A 37 -16.24 8.27 -11.81
C ALA A 37 -15.06 8.69 -12.70
N SER A 38 -15.28 9.73 -13.49
CA SER A 38 -14.20 10.50 -14.10
C SER A 38 -13.34 11.02 -12.96
N LEU A 39 -12.25 10.30 -12.68
CA LEU A 39 -11.12 10.84 -11.93
C LEU A 39 -10.60 12.03 -12.75
N GLN A 40 -11.13 13.22 -12.51
CA GLN A 40 -10.59 14.46 -13.04
C GLN A 40 -9.28 14.73 -12.31
N LEU A 41 -8.20 14.10 -12.78
CA LEU A 41 -6.85 14.49 -12.41
C LEU A 41 -6.56 15.81 -13.10
N SER A 42 -6.92 16.92 -12.45
CA SER A 42 -6.51 18.25 -12.86
C SER A 42 -5.01 18.36 -12.67
N LEU A 43 -4.26 17.97 -13.70
CA LEU A 43 -2.83 18.22 -13.82
C LEU A 43 -2.64 19.73 -13.77
N THR A 44 -2.11 20.23 -12.66
CA THR A 44 -1.80 21.64 -12.45
C THR A 44 -0.71 22.07 -13.43
N ASP A 45 -0.91 23.26 -14.00
CA ASP A 45 -0.05 23.89 -15.00
C ASP A 45 1.39 24.07 -14.47
N PRO A 46 2.46 23.73 -15.22
CA PRO A 46 3.84 23.77 -14.72
C PRO A 46 4.38 25.19 -14.48
N THR A 47 3.55 26.23 -14.57
CA THR A 47 3.97 27.65 -14.48
C THR A 47 3.51 28.36 -13.20
N ASN A 48 2.70 27.73 -12.33
CA ASN A 48 2.27 28.34 -11.06
C ASN A 48 2.95 27.63 -9.86
N ALA A 49 4.04 28.21 -9.36
CA ALA A 49 4.83 27.71 -8.23
C ALA A 49 4.15 27.91 -6.85
N SER A 50 2.86 27.63 -6.74
CA SER A 50 2.14 27.51 -5.47
C SER A 50 1.55 26.10 -5.34
N GLY A 51 2.39 25.08 -5.43
CA GLY A 51 1.99 23.71 -5.12
C GLY A 51 1.43 23.64 -3.71
N SER A 52 0.26 23.04 -3.55
CA SER A 52 -0.34 22.81 -2.23
C SER A 52 0.58 21.95 -1.36
N ALA A 53 0.51 22.07 -0.04
CA ALA A 53 1.31 21.25 0.89
C ALA A 53 1.18 19.74 0.59
N HIS A 54 0.03 19.32 0.07
CA HIS A 54 -0.24 17.96 -0.35
C HIS A 54 0.62 17.53 -1.54
N GLU A 55 0.79 18.37 -2.56
CA GLU A 55 1.62 18.04 -3.73
C GLU A 55 3.10 17.88 -3.35
N LYS A 56 3.59 18.74 -2.44
CA LYS A 56 4.95 18.64 -1.92
C LYS A 56 5.17 17.33 -1.18
N TRP A 57 4.24 16.94 -0.31
CA TRP A 57 4.32 15.68 0.42
C TRP A 57 4.30 14.47 -0.53
N VAL A 58 3.38 14.46 -1.49
CA VAL A 58 3.29 13.38 -2.49
C VAL A 58 4.60 13.25 -3.27
N ARG A 59 5.22 14.37 -3.65
CA ARG A 59 6.53 14.37 -4.31
C ARG A 59 7.62 13.76 -3.42
N GLU A 60 7.69 14.16 -2.16
CA GLU A 60 8.67 13.65 -1.20
C GLU A 60 8.51 12.13 -0.95
N GLN A 61 7.28 11.59 -0.96
CA GLN A 61 7.05 10.16 -0.81
C GLN A 61 7.39 9.34 -2.07
N LEU A 62 7.39 9.96 -3.23
CA LEU A 62 7.60 9.31 -4.53
C LEU A 62 8.98 9.61 -5.12
N GLU A 63 9.89 10.17 -4.34
CA GLU A 63 11.24 10.49 -4.76
C GLU A 63 12.21 9.34 -4.44
N CYS A 64 13.11 9.02 -5.36
CA CYS A 64 14.14 8.04 -5.11
C CYS A 64 15.30 8.66 -4.32
N ALA A 65 15.67 8.02 -3.22
CA ALA A 65 16.80 8.44 -2.40
C ALA A 65 18.19 8.38 -3.10
N LEU A 66 18.31 7.69 -4.25
CA LEU A 66 19.58 7.59 -4.99
C LEU A 66 19.72 8.62 -6.11
N CYS A 67 18.65 8.91 -6.85
CA CYS A 67 18.71 9.86 -7.97
C CYS A 67 17.97 11.18 -7.71
N LEU A 68 17.29 11.31 -6.58
CA LEU A 68 16.49 12.49 -6.18
C LEU A 68 15.44 12.88 -7.24
N GLY A 69 15.01 11.91 -8.04
CA GLY A 69 13.96 12.03 -9.04
C GLY A 69 12.76 11.18 -8.67
N LEU A 70 11.62 11.40 -9.34
CA LEU A 70 10.44 10.56 -9.16
C LEU A 70 10.77 9.09 -9.45
N LEU A 71 10.25 8.19 -8.61
CA LEU A 71 10.46 6.75 -8.71
C LEU A 71 9.96 6.23 -10.07
N PHE A 72 10.90 5.87 -10.94
CA PHE A 72 10.62 5.13 -12.17
C PHE A 72 10.69 3.63 -11.88
N GLU A 73 9.55 2.93 -12.06
CA GLU A 73 9.37 1.52 -11.69
C GLU A 73 9.85 1.23 -10.25
N PRO A 74 9.11 1.70 -9.23
CA PRO A 74 9.49 1.51 -7.83
C PRO A 74 9.61 0.02 -7.49
N SER A 75 10.78 -0.38 -6.99
CA SER A 75 11.03 -1.70 -6.45
C SER A 75 11.24 -1.61 -4.95
N THR A 76 10.46 -2.36 -4.18
CA THR A 76 10.54 -2.42 -2.72
C THR A 76 11.40 -3.62 -2.33
N VAL A 77 12.53 -3.37 -1.67
CA VAL A 77 13.43 -4.42 -1.16
C VAL A 77 12.91 -4.94 0.20
N PRO A 78 13.27 -6.15 0.66
CA PRO A 78 12.68 -6.75 1.88
C PRO A 78 12.92 -5.95 3.16
N CYS A 79 13.90 -5.04 3.17
CA CYS A 79 14.11 -4.13 4.27
C CYS A 79 13.11 -2.95 4.33
N GLY A 80 12.20 -2.82 3.36
CA GLY A 80 11.13 -1.81 3.31
C GLY A 80 11.49 -0.51 2.60
N HIS A 81 12.68 -0.41 1.97
CA HIS A 81 13.05 0.77 1.18
C HIS A 81 12.61 0.61 -0.28
N THR A 82 12.16 1.71 -0.88
CA THR A 82 11.71 1.75 -2.28
C THR A 82 12.66 2.59 -3.11
N LEU A 83 13.11 2.06 -4.25
CA LEU A 83 14.08 2.68 -5.15
C LEU A 83 13.62 2.55 -6.60
N CYS A 84 14.09 3.43 -7.49
CA CYS A 84 13.88 3.24 -8.93
C CYS A 84 14.58 1.97 -9.40
N ARG A 85 13.92 1.17 -10.25
CA ARG A 85 14.52 -0.03 -10.87
C ARG A 85 15.92 0.20 -11.43
N PRO A 86 16.21 1.23 -12.24
CA PRO A 86 17.56 1.47 -12.75
C PRO A 86 18.56 1.80 -11.63
N CYS A 87 18.12 2.42 -10.55
CA CYS A 87 18.96 2.82 -9.43
C CYS A 87 19.32 1.62 -8.56
N LEU A 88 18.35 0.73 -8.35
CA LEU A 88 18.56 -0.55 -7.71
C LEU A 88 19.51 -1.43 -8.53
N ALA A 89 19.29 -1.57 -9.84
CA ALA A 89 20.16 -2.36 -10.71
C ALA A 89 21.63 -1.89 -10.64
N ARG A 90 21.88 -0.58 -10.82
CA ARG A 90 23.23 0.01 -10.70
C ARG A 90 23.88 -0.24 -9.34
N SER A 91 23.08 -0.22 -8.26
CA SER A 91 23.62 -0.48 -6.91
C SER A 91 24.04 -1.94 -6.72
N LEU A 92 23.46 -2.86 -7.48
CA LEU A 92 23.73 -4.30 -7.43
C LEU A 92 24.74 -4.76 -8.49
N ASP A 93 25.00 -3.96 -9.53
CA ASP A 93 25.96 -4.28 -10.61
C ASP A 93 27.39 -4.55 -10.09
N HIS A 94 27.75 -4.02 -8.92
CA HIS A 94 29.05 -4.24 -8.29
C HIS A 94 29.08 -5.38 -7.26
N ALA A 95 27.95 -6.03 -6.97
CA ALA A 95 27.82 -7.08 -5.97
C ALA A 95 28.08 -8.49 -6.53
N PHE A 96 28.96 -8.65 -7.53
CA PHE A 96 29.20 -9.98 -8.13
C PHE A 96 29.89 -10.95 -7.16
N ASP A 97 30.78 -10.45 -6.29
CA ASP A 97 31.54 -11.24 -5.32
C ASP A 97 31.00 -11.16 -3.88
N THR A 98 29.93 -10.37 -3.66
CA THR A 98 29.35 -10.12 -2.33
C THR A 98 27.83 -10.25 -2.36
N ALA A 99 27.20 -10.59 -1.22
CA ALA A 99 25.74 -10.66 -1.17
C ALA A 99 25.12 -9.29 -1.53
N PRO A 100 24.05 -9.26 -2.34
CA PRO A 100 23.35 -8.02 -2.66
C PRO A 100 22.80 -7.39 -1.38
N THR A 101 23.13 -6.13 -1.14
CA THR A 101 22.69 -5.39 0.06
C THR A 101 21.99 -4.10 -0.31
N CYS A 102 21.09 -3.65 0.57
CA CYS A 102 20.30 -2.45 0.34
C CYS A 102 21.19 -1.21 0.42
N PRO A 103 21.18 -0.31 -0.57
CA PRO A 103 22.03 0.89 -0.53
C PRO A 103 21.60 1.91 0.54
N MET A 104 20.38 1.79 1.09
CA MET A 104 19.85 2.67 2.15
C MET A 104 20.25 2.22 3.55
N CYS A 105 20.19 0.91 3.83
CA CYS A 105 20.36 0.38 5.19
C CYS A 105 21.37 -0.76 5.32
N ARG A 106 21.98 -1.18 4.20
CA ARG A 106 23.01 -2.23 4.11
C ARG A 106 22.58 -3.60 4.64
N LYS A 107 21.28 -3.84 4.76
CA LYS A 107 20.71 -5.18 5.03
C LYS A 107 20.70 -6.00 3.75
N ASP A 108 20.81 -7.31 3.89
CA ASP A 108 20.73 -8.25 2.77
C ASP A 108 19.38 -8.15 2.06
N LEU A 109 19.41 -8.31 0.73
CA LEU A 109 18.26 -8.23 -0.18
C LEU A 109 17.55 -9.56 -0.42
#